data_AF-A0AAN7I2A8-F1
#
_entry.id   AF-A0AAN7I2A8-F1
#
_cell.length_a   1.000
_cell.length_b   1.000
_cell.length_c   1.000
_cell.angle_alpha   90.00
_cell.angle_beta   90.00
_cell.angle_gamma   90.00
#
_symmetry.space_group_name_H-M   'P 1'
#
loop_
_entity.id
_entity.type
_entity.pdbx_description
1 polymer ?
#
loop_
_entity_poly.entity_id
_entity_poly.type
_entity_poly.pdbx_seq_one_letter_code
_entity_poly.pdbx_strand_id
1 'polypeptide(L)'
;MLHLLFLCYSKVSIWKAIIFEFLWPTVSIGDVIQACSSLDFENIKYVSKSYTTAHMVALATLGNIWRAQVRMIFHSTPFIWIDVVQQIKNELLQLHAQTEIHKQL
;
A
#
# COMPACT_ATOMS: atom_id res chain seq x y z
N MET A 1 0.02 -15.83 -5.94
CA MET A 1 -0.40 -14.51 -5.40
C MET A 1 0.80 -13.63 -5.03
N LEU A 2 1.78 -14.12 -4.25
CA LEU A 2 2.99 -13.38 -3.83
C LEU A 2 3.75 -12.71 -5.00
N HIS A 3 4.04 -13.46 -6.07
CA HIS A 3 4.78 -12.92 -7.21
C HIS A 3 4.06 -11.75 -7.92
N LEU A 4 2.73 -11.82 -7.94
CA LEU A 4 1.89 -10.84 -8.65
C LEU A 4 1.76 -9.52 -7.90
N LEU A 5 2.02 -9.49 -6.60
CA LEU A 5 1.81 -8.28 -5.78
C LEU A 5 3.11 -7.76 -5.15
N PHE A 6 4.19 -8.55 -5.14
CA PHE A 6 5.40 -8.21 -4.39
C PHE A 6 6.73 -8.37 -5.15
N LEU A 7 6.91 -9.35 -6.04
CA LEU A 7 8.27 -9.84 -6.36
C LEU A 7 8.95 -9.23 -7.61
N CYS A 8 8.28 -8.41 -8.42
CA CYS A 8 8.94 -7.76 -9.57
C CYS A 8 9.52 -6.38 -9.21
N TYR A 9 10.51 -5.90 -9.96
CA TYR A 9 11.19 -4.62 -9.72
C TYR A 9 10.22 -3.48 -9.40
N SER A 10 9.24 -3.24 -10.26
CA SER A 10 8.23 -2.18 -10.08
C SER A 10 7.43 -2.32 -8.78
N LYS A 11 7.07 -3.54 -8.38
CA LYS A 11 6.28 -3.81 -7.16
C LYS A 11 7.14 -3.65 -5.91
N VAL A 12 8.38 -4.14 -5.95
CA VAL A 12 9.39 -3.90 -4.91
C VAL A 12 9.62 -2.40 -4.71
N SER A 13 9.72 -1.62 -5.79
CA SER A 13 9.89 -0.16 -5.72
C SER A 13 8.69 0.55 -5.09
N ILE A 14 7.46 0.13 -5.43
CA ILE A 14 6.24 0.64 -4.79
C ILE A 14 6.28 0.36 -3.29
N TRP A 15 6.51 -0.89 -2.90
CA TRP A 15 6.54 -1.27 -1.49
C TRP A 15 7.64 -0.53 -0.72
N LYS A 16 8.84 -0.38 -1.27
CA LYS A 16 9.91 0.40 -0.64
C LYS A 16 9.52 1.86 -0.43
N ALA A 17 8.91 2.50 -1.43
CA ALA A 17 8.47 3.88 -1.32
C ALA A 17 7.38 4.06 -0.24
N ILE A 18 6.38 3.17 -0.23
CA ILE A 18 5.31 3.21 0.77
C ILE A 18 5.81 2.90 2.18
N ILE A 19 6.67 1.89 2.34
CA ILE A 19 7.30 1.56 3.62
C ILE A 19 8.05 2.77 4.17
N PHE A 20 8.91 3.39 3.33
CA PHE A 20 9.72 4.52 3.76
C PHE A 20 8.87 5.73 4.19
N GLU A 21 7.77 5.96 3.50
CA GLU A 21 6.97 7.17 3.72
C GLU A 21 5.91 7.01 4.82
N PHE A 22 5.24 5.86 4.89
CA PHE A 22 4.07 5.64 5.75
C PHE A 22 4.32 4.69 6.90
N LEU A 23 5.26 3.75 6.76
CA LEU A 23 5.60 2.78 7.81
C LEU A 23 6.94 3.14 8.44
N TRP A 24 7.48 2.24 9.27
CA TRP A 24 8.79 2.43 9.85
C TRP A 24 9.91 1.99 8.88
N PRO A 25 11.04 2.71 8.79
CA PRO A 25 12.11 2.39 7.83
C PRO A 25 12.73 1.00 7.96
N THR A 26 12.59 0.33 9.12
CA THR A 26 13.09 -1.04 9.29
C THR A 26 12.07 -2.11 8.94
N VAL A 27 10.82 -1.75 8.61
CA VAL A 27 9.83 -2.71 8.12
C VAL A 27 10.33 -3.24 6.78
N SER A 28 10.47 -4.55 6.68
CA SER A 28 10.86 -5.21 5.44
C SER A 28 9.62 -5.54 4.59
N ILE A 29 9.82 -5.75 3.29
CA ILE A 29 8.77 -6.30 2.42
C ILE A 29 8.34 -7.68 2.93
N GLY A 30 9.24 -8.45 3.55
CA GLY A 30 8.93 -9.74 4.16
C GLY A 30 7.90 -9.61 5.29
N ASP A 31 8.06 -8.62 6.15
CA ASP A 31 7.10 -8.35 7.25
C ASP A 31 5.72 -8.01 6.69
N VAL A 32 5.66 -7.20 5.63
CA VAL A 32 4.41 -6.85 4.95
C VAL A 32 3.78 -8.08 4.30
N ILE A 33 4.57 -8.92 3.63
CA ILE A 33 4.08 -10.18 3.02
C ILE A 33 3.48 -11.08 4.09
N GLN A 34 4.19 -11.26 5.21
CA GLN A 34 3.73 -12.09 6.32
C GLN A 34 2.41 -11.55 6.87
N ALA A 35 2.35 -10.26 7.18
CA ALA A 35 1.16 -9.60 7.71
C ALA A 35 -0.04 -9.72 6.75
N CYS A 36 0.17 -9.53 5.45
CA CYS A 36 -0.88 -9.69 4.45
C CYS A 36 -1.33 -11.15 4.30
N SER A 37 -0.45 -12.11 4.55
CA SER A 37 -0.76 -13.55 4.45
C SER A 37 -1.51 -14.07 5.66
N SER A 38 -1.23 -13.54 6.86
CA SER A 38 -1.92 -13.88 8.11
C SER A 38 -3.14 -12.99 8.39
N LEU A 39 -3.30 -11.89 7.64
CA LEU A 39 -4.22 -10.79 7.96
C LEU A 39 -3.99 -10.19 9.35
N ASP A 40 -2.77 -10.31 9.87
CA ASP A 40 -2.34 -9.76 11.15
C ASP A 40 -1.32 -8.65 10.90
N PHE A 41 -1.72 -7.41 11.18
CA PHE A 41 -0.92 -6.21 10.96
C PHE A 41 -0.34 -5.63 12.26
N GLU A 42 -0.53 -6.27 13.42
CA GLU A 42 -0.02 -5.77 14.70
C GLU A 42 1.50 -5.67 14.72
N ASN A 43 2.16 -6.58 13.99
CA ASN A 43 3.62 -6.66 13.89
C ASN A 43 4.25 -5.62 12.95
N ILE A 44 3.45 -4.92 12.13
CA ILE A 44 3.97 -3.82 11.31
C ILE A 44 4.12 -2.59 12.21
N LYS A 45 5.36 -2.37 12.65
CA LYS A 45 5.70 -1.29 13.58
C LYS A 45 5.51 0.07 12.93
N TYR A 46 4.93 0.97 13.72
CA TYR A 46 4.94 2.43 13.59
C TYR A 46 4.51 2.98 12.23
N VAL A 47 3.41 3.73 12.24
CA VAL A 47 2.92 4.47 11.09
C VAL A 47 3.33 5.94 11.25
N SER A 48 4.09 6.47 10.30
CA SER A 48 4.66 7.82 10.37
C SER A 48 3.60 8.92 10.38
N LYS A 49 2.44 8.64 9.78
CA LYS A 49 1.28 9.51 9.73
C LYS A 49 0.28 9.04 10.77
N SER A 50 0.03 9.86 11.78
CA SER A 50 -0.94 9.60 12.88
C SER A 50 -2.36 9.29 12.40
N TYR A 51 -2.66 9.64 11.14
CA TYR A 51 -3.96 9.46 10.53
C TYR A 51 -4.15 8.16 9.74
N THR A 52 -3.13 7.31 9.64
CA THR A 52 -3.21 6.00 8.97
C THR A 52 -2.87 4.86 9.92
N THR A 53 -3.30 3.65 9.58
CA THR A 53 -2.92 2.41 10.27
C THR A 53 -2.14 1.51 9.31
N ALA A 54 -1.36 0.56 9.86
CA ALA A 54 -0.56 -0.34 9.03
C ALA A 54 -1.42 -1.17 8.06
N HIS A 55 -2.60 -1.62 8.51
CA HIS A 55 -3.54 -2.36 7.66
C HIS A 55 -4.10 -1.47 6.54
N MET A 56 -4.44 -0.21 6.79
CA MET A 56 -4.92 0.72 5.74
C MET A 56 -3.84 0.94 4.68
N VAL A 57 -2.60 1.17 5.10
CA VAL A 57 -1.45 1.35 4.20
C VAL A 57 -1.23 0.11 3.35
N ALA A 58 -1.20 -1.08 3.96
CA ALA A 58 -0.98 -2.34 3.26
C ALA A 58 -2.11 -2.66 2.26
N LEU A 59 -3.38 -2.52 2.68
CA LEU A 59 -4.54 -2.83 1.86
C LEU A 59 -4.69 -1.84 0.69
N ALA A 60 -4.53 -0.55 0.93
CA ALA A 60 -4.56 0.46 -0.15
C ALA A 60 -3.44 0.19 -1.18
N THR A 61 -2.25 -0.17 -0.71
CA THR A 61 -1.11 -0.50 -1.58
C THR A 61 -1.40 -1.74 -2.44
N LEU A 62 -1.89 -2.83 -1.82
CA LEU A 62 -2.29 -4.04 -2.52
C LEU A 62 -3.36 -3.78 -3.57
N GLY A 63 -4.41 -3.04 -3.20
CA GLY A 63 -5.51 -2.70 -4.10
C GLY A 63 -5.06 -1.90 -5.31
N ASN A 64 -4.16 -0.93 -5.12
CA ASN A 64 -3.59 -0.12 -6.19
C ASN A 64 -2.68 -0.92 -7.13
N ILE A 65 -1.79 -1.77 -6.58
CA ILE A 65 -0.95 -2.66 -7.39
C ILE A 65 -1.81 -3.61 -8.22
N TRP A 66 -2.82 -4.22 -7.59
CA TRP A 66 -3.77 -5.10 -8.28
C TRP A 66 -4.52 -4.36 -9.40
N ARG A 67 -5.09 -3.19 -9.10
CA ARG A 67 -5.80 -2.35 -10.07
C ARG A 67 -4.92 -1.97 -11.26
N ALA A 68 -3.67 -1.55 -11.02
CA ALA A 68 -2.74 -1.23 -12.09
C ALA A 68 -2.36 -2.45 -12.92
N GLN A 69 -2.17 -3.61 -12.29
CA GLN A 69 -1.88 -4.88 -12.97
C GLN A 69 -3.04 -5.32 -13.87
N VAL A 70 -4.28 -5.22 -13.38
CA VAL A 70 -5.50 -5.52 -14.16
C VAL A 70 -5.61 -4.58 -15.36
N ARG A 71 -5.41 -3.26 -15.17
CA ARG A 71 -5.43 -2.30 -16.28
C ARG A 71 -4.36 -2.57 -17.32
N MET A 72 -3.18 -2.99 -16.90
CA MET A 72 -2.11 -3.38 -17.83
C MET A 72 -2.51 -4.60 -18.66
N ILE A 73 -3.08 -5.64 -18.04
CA ILE A 73 -3.43 -6.89 -18.73
C ILE A 73 -4.62 -6.69 -19.69
N PHE A 74 -5.68 -6.02 -19.24
CA PHE A 74 -6.95 -5.97 -19.97
C PHE A 74 -7.14 -4.70 -20.80
N HIS A 75 -6.42 -3.63 -20.49
CA HIS A 75 -6.55 -2.33 -21.17
C HIS A 75 -5.23 -1.83 -21.76
N SER A 76 -4.20 -2.69 -21.80
CA SER A 76 -2.86 -2.36 -22.33
C SER A 76 -2.27 -1.07 -21.75
N THR A 77 -2.69 -0.69 -20.53
CA THR A 77 -2.23 0.53 -19.88
C THR A 77 -0.82 0.31 -19.33
N PRO A 78 0.15 1.21 -19.58
CA PRO A 78 1.49 1.06 -19.03
C PRO A 78 1.48 0.97 -17.50
N PHE A 79 2.22 0.00 -16.95
CA PHE A 79 2.43 -0.09 -15.50
C PHE A 79 3.58 0.85 -15.10
N ILE A 80 3.24 2.06 -14.67
CA ILE A 80 4.20 3.07 -14.21
C ILE A 80 4.15 3.12 -12.69
N TRP A 81 5.18 2.58 -12.04
CA TRP A 81 5.18 2.38 -10.59
C TRP A 81 5.11 3.70 -9.79
N ILE A 82 5.65 4.79 -10.33
CA ILE A 82 5.59 6.13 -9.74
C ILE A 82 4.13 6.61 -9.64
N ASP A 83 3.35 6.40 -10.70
CA ASP A 83 1.93 6.79 -10.73
C ASP A 83 1.12 5.97 -9.74
N VAL A 84 1.44 4.67 -9.61
CA VAL A 84 0.81 3.80 -8.61
C VAL A 84 1.10 4.28 -7.19
N VAL A 85 2.34 4.69 -6.90
CA VAL A 85 2.69 5.30 -5.60
C VAL A 85 1.86 6.55 -5.34
N GLN A 86 1.73 7.47 -6.31
CA GLN A 86 0.93 8.68 -6.14
C GLN A 86 -0.55 8.37 -5.92
N GLN A 87 -1.11 7.39 -6.62
CA GLN A 87 -2.49 6.95 -6.42
C GLN A 87 -2.70 6.42 -4.99
N ILE A 88 -1.78 5.61 -4.46
CA ILE A 88 -1.83 5.12 -3.08
C ILE A 88 -1.83 6.28 -2.07
N LYS A 89 -0.93 7.26 -2.25
CA LYS A 89 -0.87 8.44 -1.38
C LYS A 89 -2.19 9.19 -1.35
N ASN A 90 -2.75 9.46 -2.52
CA ASN A 90 -4.01 10.18 -2.66
C ASN A 90 -5.16 9.40 -2.01
N GLU A 91 -5.21 8.08 -2.19
CA GLU A 91 -6.22 7.22 -1.58
C GLU A 91 -6.12 7.22 -0.04
N LEU A 92 -4.92 7.12 0.51
CA LEU A 92 -4.70 7.19 1.97
C LEU A 92 -5.11 8.54 2.57
N LEU A 93 -4.84 9.64 1.86
CA LEU A 93 -5.29 10.98 2.26
C LEU A 93 -6.83 11.10 2.24
N GLN A 94 -7.48 10.53 1.23
CA GLN A 94 -8.94 10.52 1.13
C GLN A 94 -9.59 9.66 2.22
N LEU A 95 -9.05 8.46 2.48
CA LEU A 95 -9.53 7.58 3.55
C LEU A 95 -9.42 8.25 4.92
N HIS A 96 -8.36 9.01 5.15
CA HIS A 96 -8.25 9.82 6.37
C HIS A 96 -9.35 10.88 6.44
N ALA A 97 -9.52 11.68 5.40
CA ALA A 97 -10.54 12.73 5.38
C ALA A 97 -11.95 12.17 5.66
N GLN A 98 -12.27 11.01 5.10
CA GLN A 98 -13.53 10.31 5.37
C GLN A 98 -13.63 9.85 6.83
N THR A 99 -12.55 9.30 7.39
CA THR A 99 -12.52 8.83 8.78
C THR A 99 -12.74 9.98 9.78
N GLU A 100 -12.17 11.16 9.51
CA GLU A 100 -12.39 12.33 10.37
C GLU A 100 -13.82 12.87 10.31
N ILE A 101 -14.44 12.87 9.14
CA ILE A 101 -15.86 13.24 9.01
C ILE A 101 -16.74 12.29 9.84
N HIS A 102 -16.48 10.99 9.79
CA HIS A 102 -17.27 10.00 10.54
C HIS A 102 -17.07 10.07 12.06
N LYS A 103 -15.93 10.60 12.54
CA LYS A 103 -15.71 10.83 13.99
C LYS A 103 -16.44 12.06 14.53
N GLN A 104 -16.92 12.94 13.65
CA GLN A 104 -17.63 14.18 14.01
C GLN A 104 -19.16 14.01 14.03
N LEU A 105 -19.66 12.83 13.66
CA LEU A 105 -21.06 12.42 13.69
C LEU A 105 -21.35 11.58 14.96
#